data_AF-A0A973CJ95-F1
#
_entry.id   AF-A0A973CJ95-F1
#
_cell.length_a   1.000
_cell.length_b   1.000
_cell.length_c   1.000
_cell.angle_alpha   90.00
_cell.angle_beta   90.00
_cell.angle_gamma   90.00
#
_symmetry.space_group_name_H-M   'P 1'
#
loop_
_entity.id
_entity.type
_entity.pdbx_description
1 polymer ?
#
loop_
_entity_poly.entity_id
_entity_poly.type
_entity_poly.pdbx_seq_one_letter_code
_entity_poly.pdbx_strand_id
1 'polypeptide(L)'
;MKAILSLSIFTLLALNSWAAKYDAAEVKAKLQAFEYDIQKQTLEKAMAQLSVADIAKNANISLPVNPPAYSKKNVMKVLKREIEFELNTKFPKSHYDKIAVDAKEKFRIYELNEKITVRVKITGLGGQIKEVTGYLRELDPAFIRVGDRKFEKELIAPGDLAHFDQTKHAKAVAVERQRRENMYRNHRNLAMKVVYKKLYATVWKREGYVKIANQWESKESVFNDALSKALTEKLEILRSEVGSKVYEKGGFCMNRDLQRWEICETEESDLPEKDLKSKFLELLKDKD
;
A
#
# COMPACT_ATOMS: atom_id res chain seq x y z
N MET A 1 -4.38 -62.11 2.69
CA MET A 1 -3.55 -63.06 1.92
C MET A 1 -3.21 -62.38 0.60
N LYS A 2 -1.96 -61.94 0.42
CA LYS A 2 -0.91 -62.72 -0.27
C LYS A 2 -1.40 -63.11 -1.67
N ALA A 3 -1.15 -62.31 -2.70
CA ALA A 3 0.13 -62.12 -3.39
C ALA A 3 0.28 -63.08 -4.59
N ILE A 4 0.96 -62.51 -5.59
CA ILE A 4 1.79 -63.12 -6.62
C ILE A 4 1.17 -63.14 -8.04
N LEU A 5 2.02 -62.62 -8.92
CA LEU A 5 2.14 -62.74 -10.37
C LEU A 5 1.66 -61.51 -11.16
N SER A 6 2.52 -60.54 -11.49
CA SER A 6 3.77 -60.57 -12.30
C SER A 6 3.51 -60.55 -13.80
N LEU A 7 4.42 -59.88 -14.52
CA LEU A 7 4.51 -59.67 -15.97
C LEU A 7 3.74 -58.45 -16.48
N SER A 8 4.45 -57.33 -16.60
CA SER A 8 4.46 -56.51 -17.84
C SER A 8 5.25 -55.19 -17.75
N ILE A 9 5.90 -54.85 -16.64
CA ILE A 9 6.66 -53.57 -16.54
C ILE A 9 8.18 -53.75 -16.39
N PHE A 10 8.68 -54.99 -16.32
CA PHE A 10 10.11 -55.27 -16.09
C PHE A 10 10.92 -55.71 -17.32
N THR A 11 10.39 -55.55 -18.54
CA THR A 11 11.05 -56.03 -19.77
C THR A 11 11.13 -54.94 -20.83
N LEU A 12 11.72 -53.81 -20.48
CA LEU A 12 12.42 -52.92 -21.43
C LEU A 12 13.68 -52.30 -20.77
N LEU A 13 14.24 -53.04 -19.80
CA LEU A 13 15.60 -52.90 -19.29
C LEU A 13 16.34 -54.18 -19.71
N ALA A 14 17.50 -54.00 -20.32
CA ALA A 14 18.42 -55.02 -20.83
C ALA A 14 18.00 -55.73 -22.12
N LEU A 15 18.40 -55.17 -23.27
CA LEU A 15 19.08 -55.87 -24.37
C LEU A 15 19.33 -54.87 -25.52
N ASN A 16 20.40 -54.09 -25.37
CA ASN A 16 21.26 -53.60 -26.45
C ASN A 16 22.47 -52.91 -25.81
N SER A 17 23.29 -53.74 -25.16
CA SER A 17 24.70 -53.44 -25.02
C SER A 17 25.37 -53.81 -26.34
N TRP A 18 26.01 -52.85 -26.99
CA TRP A 18 27.42 -52.91 -27.41
C TRP A 18 27.80 -51.58 -28.09
N ALA A 19 28.95 -51.04 -27.67
CA ALA A 19 29.60 -49.78 -28.10
C ALA A 19 29.06 -48.45 -27.51
N ALA A 20 29.41 -48.18 -26.25
CA ALA A 20 30.23 -47.03 -25.83
C ALA A 20 30.23 -46.96 -24.30
N LYS A 21 31.42 -46.98 -23.71
CA LYS A 21 31.68 -46.99 -22.26
C LYS A 21 31.22 -45.66 -21.66
N TYR A 22 30.27 -45.71 -20.73
CA TYR A 22 29.96 -44.80 -19.60
C TYR A 22 28.46 -44.89 -19.31
N ASP A 23 28.09 -45.43 -18.14
CA ASP A 23 26.68 -45.58 -17.75
C ASP A 23 26.05 -44.19 -17.62
N ALA A 24 25.02 -43.89 -18.44
CA ALA A 24 24.38 -42.58 -18.48
C ALA A 24 23.85 -42.15 -17.09
N ALA A 25 23.56 -43.10 -16.21
CA ALA A 25 23.18 -42.84 -14.82
C ALA A 25 24.37 -42.33 -13.97
N GLU A 26 25.58 -42.88 -14.17
CA GLU A 26 26.79 -42.49 -13.45
C GLU A 26 27.26 -41.10 -13.88
N VAL A 27 27.23 -40.81 -15.19
CA VAL A 27 27.52 -39.47 -15.72
C VAL A 27 26.53 -38.45 -15.17
N LYS A 28 25.24 -38.77 -15.15
CA LYS A 28 24.20 -37.89 -14.56
C LYS A 28 24.42 -37.61 -13.08
N ALA A 29 24.81 -38.62 -12.29
CA ALA A 29 25.11 -38.44 -10.87
C ALA A 29 26.36 -37.56 -10.65
N LYS A 30 27.40 -37.74 -11.46
CA LYS A 30 28.60 -36.89 -11.41
C LYS A 30 28.30 -35.45 -11.82
N LEU A 31 27.47 -35.23 -12.84
CA LEU A 31 27.03 -33.89 -13.24
C LEU A 31 26.22 -33.20 -12.13
N GLN A 32 25.34 -33.94 -11.43
CA GLN A 32 24.58 -33.40 -10.29
C GLN A 32 25.49 -32.93 -9.14
N ALA A 33 26.67 -33.52 -8.95
CA ALA A 33 27.63 -33.07 -7.94
C ALA A 33 28.14 -31.64 -8.19
N PHE A 34 28.14 -31.17 -9.44
CA PHE A 34 28.55 -29.81 -9.81
C PHE A 34 27.42 -28.79 -9.75
N GLU A 35 26.17 -29.20 -9.53
CA GLU A 35 25.00 -28.31 -9.57
C GLU A 35 25.13 -27.15 -8.56
N TYR A 36 25.67 -27.42 -7.37
CA TYR A 36 25.94 -26.38 -6.37
C TYR A 36 26.96 -25.35 -6.86
N ASP A 37 28.07 -25.79 -7.45
CA ASP A 37 29.12 -24.91 -7.96
C ASP A 37 28.65 -24.09 -9.16
N ILE A 38 27.83 -24.70 -10.03
CA ILE A 38 27.17 -24.01 -11.14
C ILE A 38 26.26 -22.91 -10.59
N GLN A 39 25.39 -23.22 -9.63
CA GLN A 39 24.50 -22.22 -9.02
C GLN A 39 25.26 -21.08 -8.37
N LYS A 40 26.30 -21.39 -7.58
CA LYS A 40 27.13 -20.39 -6.89
C LYS A 40 27.85 -19.48 -7.88
N GLN A 41 28.56 -20.02 -8.86
CA GLN A 41 29.29 -19.23 -9.86
C GLN A 41 28.34 -18.41 -10.75
N THR A 42 27.17 -18.98 -11.08
CA THR A 42 26.14 -18.26 -11.86
C THR A 42 25.59 -17.08 -11.05
N LEU A 43 25.34 -17.25 -9.75
CA LEU A 43 24.89 -16.18 -8.87
C LEU A 43 25.93 -15.06 -8.75
N GLU A 44 27.19 -15.40 -8.47
CA GLU A 44 28.28 -14.43 -8.34
C GLU A 44 28.45 -13.62 -9.63
N LYS A 45 28.43 -14.29 -10.79
CA LYS A 45 28.53 -13.64 -12.10
C LYS A 45 27.30 -12.78 -12.41
N ALA A 46 26.10 -13.25 -12.07
CA ALA A 46 24.86 -12.49 -12.26
C ALA A 46 24.86 -11.21 -11.41
N MET A 47 25.22 -11.30 -10.14
CA MET A 47 25.29 -10.15 -9.24
C MET A 47 26.34 -9.13 -9.69
N ALA A 48 27.48 -9.57 -10.24
CA ALA A 48 28.51 -8.68 -10.77
C ALA A 48 28.06 -7.92 -12.04
N GLN A 49 27.12 -8.48 -12.81
CA GLN A 49 26.60 -7.86 -14.05
C GLN A 49 25.34 -7.00 -13.83
N LEU A 50 24.68 -7.13 -12.68
CA LEU A 50 23.47 -6.39 -12.37
C LEU A 50 23.78 -5.03 -11.76
N SER A 51 23.28 -3.99 -12.42
CA SER A 51 23.36 -2.61 -11.92
C SER A 51 22.12 -2.29 -11.08
N VAL A 52 22.33 -2.05 -9.79
CA VAL A 52 21.28 -1.61 -8.85
C VAL A 52 20.61 -0.31 -9.33
N ALA A 53 21.40 0.60 -9.93
CA ALA A 53 20.89 1.87 -10.45
C ALA A 53 19.94 1.67 -11.64
N ASP A 54 20.26 0.74 -12.55
CA ASP A 54 19.41 0.46 -13.71
C ASP A 54 18.12 -0.25 -13.31
N ILE A 55 18.18 -1.17 -12.35
CA ILE A 55 17.00 -1.84 -11.78
C ILE A 55 16.08 -0.81 -11.12
N ALA A 56 16.64 0.09 -10.30
CA ALA A 56 15.87 1.15 -9.65
C ALA A 56 15.23 2.09 -10.67
N LYS A 57 15.97 2.48 -11.72
CA LYS A 57 15.48 3.31 -12.82
C LYS A 57 14.32 2.63 -13.57
N ASN A 58 14.46 1.35 -13.91
CA ASN A 58 13.42 0.58 -14.60
C ASN A 58 12.16 0.40 -13.73
N ALA A 59 12.33 0.28 -12.42
CA ALA A 59 11.22 0.23 -11.46
C ALA A 59 10.64 1.63 -11.12
N ASN A 60 11.20 2.70 -11.66
CA ASN A 60 10.87 4.09 -11.35
C ASN A 60 10.99 4.41 -9.83
N ILE A 61 12.05 3.90 -9.21
CA ILE A 61 12.37 4.07 -7.78
C ILE A 61 13.62 4.93 -7.65
N SER A 62 13.54 5.96 -6.81
CA SER A 62 14.69 6.79 -6.43
C SER A 62 15.58 6.07 -5.42
N LEU A 63 16.89 6.04 -5.66
CA LEU A 63 17.88 5.62 -4.67
C LEU A 63 18.19 6.78 -3.67
N PRO A 64 18.53 6.49 -2.41
CA PRO A 64 18.53 5.16 -1.78
C PRO A 64 17.11 4.63 -1.51
N VAL A 65 16.92 3.31 -1.61
CA VAL A 65 15.66 2.65 -1.26
C VAL A 65 15.61 2.44 0.25
N ASN A 66 14.92 3.34 0.94
CA ASN A 66 14.73 3.22 2.38
C ASN A 66 13.46 2.40 2.70
N PRO A 67 13.48 1.60 3.78
CA PRO A 67 12.28 0.93 4.26
C PRO A 67 11.22 1.98 4.66
N PRO A 68 9.92 1.63 4.59
CA PRO A 68 8.86 2.54 4.97
C PRO A 68 8.94 2.89 6.46
N ALA A 69 8.85 4.19 6.78
CA ALA A 69 8.90 4.67 8.17
C ALA A 69 7.75 4.13 9.03
N TYR A 70 6.61 3.86 8.39
CA TYR A 70 5.40 3.35 9.05
C TYR A 70 4.76 2.23 8.24
N SER A 71 4.15 1.28 8.93
CA SER A 71 3.26 0.30 8.29
C SER A 71 2.03 0.99 7.66
N LYS A 72 1.40 0.34 6.67
CA LYS A 72 0.18 0.83 5.99
C LYS A 72 -0.90 1.33 6.96
N LYS A 73 -1.13 0.61 8.06
CA LYS A 73 -2.10 0.98 9.10
C LYS A 73 -1.71 2.28 9.82
N ASN A 74 -0.42 2.48 10.08
CA ASN A 74 0.10 3.66 10.75
C ASN A 74 0.16 4.87 9.80
N VAL A 75 0.44 4.68 8.50
CA VAL A 75 0.31 5.75 7.47
C VAL A 75 -1.11 6.32 7.47
N MET A 76 -2.14 5.46 7.53
CA MET A 76 -3.53 5.93 7.62
C MET A 76 -3.82 6.70 8.92
N LYS A 77 -3.15 6.39 10.03
CA LYS A 77 -3.27 7.18 11.27
C LYS A 77 -2.61 8.55 11.12
N VAL A 78 -1.43 8.61 10.50
CA VAL A 78 -0.73 9.88 10.19
C VAL A 78 -1.61 10.75 9.30
N LEU A 79 -2.13 10.19 8.20
CA LEU A 79 -3.06 10.89 7.31
C LEU A 79 -4.28 11.45 8.06
N LYS A 80 -4.92 10.64 8.91
CA LYS A 80 -6.08 11.09 9.70
C LYS A 80 -5.71 12.26 10.61
N ARG A 81 -4.55 12.22 11.25
CA ARG A 81 -4.06 13.31 12.12
C ARG A 81 -3.79 14.59 11.32
N GLU A 82 -3.17 14.49 10.16
CA GLU A 82 -2.90 15.66 9.32
C GLU A 82 -4.18 16.28 8.76
N ILE A 83 -5.13 15.45 8.31
CA ILE A 83 -6.45 15.92 7.87
C ILE A 83 -7.14 16.65 9.04
N GLU A 84 -7.15 16.05 10.22
CA GLU A 84 -7.78 16.64 11.41
C GLU A 84 -7.10 17.96 11.80
N PHE A 85 -5.77 18.06 11.65
CA PHE A 85 -5.02 19.29 11.87
C PHE A 85 -5.41 20.39 10.87
N GLU A 86 -5.37 20.13 9.56
CA GLU A 86 -5.78 21.10 8.53
C GLU A 86 -7.26 21.51 8.71
N LEU A 87 -8.13 20.56 9.08
CA LEU A 87 -9.54 20.83 9.33
C LEU A 87 -9.74 21.70 10.57
N ASN A 88 -9.04 21.44 11.67
CA ASN A 88 -9.23 22.20 12.90
C ASN A 88 -8.73 23.65 12.79
N THR A 89 -7.81 23.95 11.87
CA THR A 89 -7.42 25.33 11.54
C THR A 89 -8.58 26.12 10.92
N LYS A 90 -9.36 25.49 10.03
CA LYS A 90 -10.48 26.15 9.32
C LYS A 90 -11.83 25.99 10.02
N PHE A 91 -12.00 24.87 10.70
CA PHE A 91 -13.20 24.43 11.39
C PHE A 91 -12.87 24.09 12.84
N PRO A 92 -12.51 25.09 13.67
CA PRO A 92 -12.17 24.86 15.06
C PRO A 92 -13.37 24.36 15.86
N LYS A 93 -13.12 23.51 16.86
CA LYS A 93 -14.18 23.00 17.74
C LYS A 93 -14.86 24.11 18.55
N SER A 94 -14.13 25.16 18.90
CA SER A 94 -14.66 26.34 19.61
C SER A 94 -15.74 27.09 18.82
N HIS A 95 -15.90 26.83 17.52
CA HIS A 95 -17.01 27.39 16.75
C HIS A 95 -18.37 26.88 17.23
N TYR A 96 -18.44 25.67 17.81
CA TYR A 96 -19.68 25.16 18.41
C TYR A 96 -20.15 26.03 19.59
N ASP A 97 -19.22 26.53 20.39
CA ASP A 97 -19.52 27.43 21.51
C ASP A 97 -20.06 28.77 20.99
N LYS A 98 -19.47 29.30 19.90
CA LYS A 98 -19.98 30.50 19.21
C LYS A 98 -21.40 30.30 18.68
N ILE A 99 -21.68 29.17 18.04
CA ILE A 99 -23.04 28.83 17.56
C ILE A 99 -24.04 28.84 18.73
N ALA A 100 -23.66 28.29 19.88
CA ALA A 100 -24.53 28.26 21.05
C ALA A 100 -24.82 29.66 21.60
N VAL A 101 -23.82 30.55 21.65
CA VAL A 101 -23.98 31.95 22.06
C VAL A 101 -24.85 32.71 21.05
N ASP A 102 -24.54 32.62 19.75
CA ASP A 102 -25.29 33.31 18.70
C ASP A 102 -26.77 32.87 18.65
N ALA A 103 -27.06 31.60 18.92
CA ALA A 103 -28.42 31.08 18.96
C ALA A 103 -29.20 31.67 20.15
N LYS A 104 -28.55 31.80 21.32
CA LYS A 104 -29.15 32.45 22.50
C LYS A 104 -29.41 33.93 22.23
N GLU A 105 -28.43 34.63 21.65
CA GLU A 105 -28.54 36.06 21.36
C GLU A 105 -29.64 36.34 20.33
N LYS A 106 -29.72 35.53 19.26
CA LYS A 106 -30.75 35.64 18.23
C LYS A 106 -32.18 35.58 18.80
N PHE A 107 -32.40 34.80 19.87
CA PHE A 107 -33.70 34.65 20.50
C PHE A 107 -33.75 35.23 21.90
N ARG A 108 -32.89 36.21 22.22
CA ARG A 108 -32.82 36.83 23.55
C ARG A 108 -34.21 37.24 24.02
N ILE A 109 -34.57 36.87 25.25
CA ILE A 109 -35.84 37.28 25.85
C ILE A 109 -35.82 38.80 26.01
N TYR A 110 -36.87 39.47 25.55
CA TYR A 110 -36.96 40.93 25.63
C TYR A 110 -37.31 41.37 27.04
N GLU A 111 -36.71 42.47 27.45
CA GLU A 111 -36.95 43.08 28.76
C GLU A 111 -37.96 44.23 28.65
N LEU A 112 -38.63 44.54 29.76
CA LEU A 112 -39.51 45.71 29.81
C LEU A 112 -38.71 46.99 29.55
N ASN A 113 -39.34 47.94 28.87
CA ASN A 113 -38.77 49.19 28.35
C ASN A 113 -37.69 49.02 27.27
N GLU A 114 -37.50 47.82 26.73
CA GLU A 114 -36.65 47.62 25.55
C GLU A 114 -37.36 48.09 24.27
N LYS A 115 -36.64 48.74 23.36
CA LYS A 115 -37.16 49.06 22.02
C LYS A 115 -37.07 47.82 21.13
N ILE A 116 -38.21 47.26 20.77
CA ILE A 116 -38.31 46.00 20.02
C ILE A 116 -39.04 46.20 18.69
N THR A 117 -38.81 45.27 17.76
CA THR A 117 -39.59 45.12 16.53
C THR A 117 -40.23 43.74 16.54
N VAL A 118 -41.55 43.70 16.38
CA VAL A 118 -42.34 42.47 16.43
C VAL A 118 -43.20 42.37 15.17
N ARG A 119 -43.25 41.19 14.57
CA ARG A 119 -44.13 40.88 13.44
C ARG A 119 -45.46 40.39 13.96
N VAL A 120 -46.53 41.09 13.58
CA VAL A 120 -47.90 40.80 14.01
C VAL A 120 -48.78 40.58 12.79
N LYS A 121 -49.62 39.56 12.86
CA LYS A 121 -50.66 39.25 11.89
C LYS A 121 -51.87 40.16 12.12
N ILE A 122 -52.30 40.89 11.11
CA ILE A 122 -53.47 41.78 11.19
C ILE A 122 -54.71 41.02 10.72
N THR A 123 -55.71 40.89 11.60
CA THR A 123 -57.04 40.35 11.29
C THR A 123 -57.84 41.37 10.48
N GLY A 124 -58.36 40.98 9.30
CA GLY A 124 -59.16 41.82 8.40
C GLY A 124 -58.56 42.10 7.02
N LEU A 125 -57.26 41.88 6.80
CA LEU A 125 -56.56 42.08 5.52
C LEU A 125 -55.85 40.79 5.06
N GLY A 126 -56.58 39.67 4.98
CA GLY A 126 -56.03 38.40 4.46
C GLY A 126 -54.91 37.77 5.30
N GLY A 127 -54.69 38.22 6.54
CA GLY A 127 -53.63 37.71 7.40
C GLY A 127 -52.23 38.20 7.06
N GLN A 128 -52.11 39.39 6.46
CA GLN A 128 -50.82 40.05 6.24
C GLN A 128 -50.05 40.23 7.56
N ILE A 129 -48.73 40.01 7.48
CA ILE A 129 -47.79 40.23 8.57
C ILE A 129 -47.26 41.66 8.46
N LYS A 130 -47.38 42.43 9.54
CA LYS A 130 -46.83 43.78 9.64
C LYS A 130 -45.79 43.85 10.75
N GLU A 131 -44.71 44.57 10.50
CA GLU A 131 -43.72 44.91 11.52
C GLU A 131 -44.19 46.10 12.34
N VAL A 132 -44.13 45.94 13.66
CA VAL A 132 -44.45 46.99 14.65
C VAL A 132 -43.21 47.22 15.49
N THR A 133 -42.72 48.46 15.52
CA THR A 133 -41.58 48.88 16.32
C THR A 133 -42.03 49.79 17.45
N GLY A 134 -41.53 49.56 18.66
CA GLY A 134 -41.81 50.42 19.81
C GLY A 134 -41.21 49.86 21.11
N TYR A 135 -41.43 50.55 22.23
CA TYR A 135 -40.96 50.09 23.53
C TYR A 135 -41.90 49.02 24.10
N LEU A 136 -41.34 47.90 24.58
CA LEU A 136 -42.09 46.86 25.28
C LEU A 136 -42.52 47.40 26.65
N ARG A 137 -43.81 47.68 26.85
CA ARG A 137 -44.32 48.26 28.10
C ARG A 137 -44.94 47.24 29.04
N GLU A 138 -45.44 46.14 28.51
CA GLU A 138 -46.20 45.13 29.26
C GLU A 138 -45.99 43.75 28.63
N LEU A 139 -45.78 42.74 29.46
CA LEU A 139 -45.56 41.35 29.05
C LEU A 139 -46.45 40.43 29.91
N ASP A 140 -47.58 40.03 29.35
CA ASP A 140 -48.54 39.13 30.00
C ASP A 140 -48.52 37.73 29.37
N PRO A 141 -49.12 36.72 30.01
CA PRO A 141 -49.24 35.39 29.42
C PRO A 141 -49.99 35.40 28.08
N ALA A 142 -51.02 36.23 27.94
CA ALA A 142 -51.90 36.27 26.76
C ALA A 142 -51.55 37.36 25.73
N PHE A 143 -50.91 38.45 26.14
CA PHE A 143 -50.66 39.60 25.27
C PHE A 143 -49.34 40.32 25.60
N ILE A 144 -48.94 41.22 24.71
CA ILE A 144 -47.85 42.18 24.94
C ILE A 144 -48.34 43.60 24.61
N ARG A 145 -47.69 44.61 25.19
CA ARG A 145 -47.89 46.01 24.82
C ARG A 145 -46.62 46.60 24.23
N VAL A 146 -46.70 47.10 22.99
CA VAL A 146 -45.59 47.75 22.28
C VAL A 146 -46.00 49.19 21.98
N GLY A 147 -45.33 50.15 22.62
CA GLY A 147 -45.78 51.54 22.66
C GLY A 147 -47.16 51.65 23.31
N ASP A 148 -48.12 52.24 22.60
CA ASP A 148 -49.50 52.38 23.09
C ASP A 148 -50.42 51.24 22.63
N ARG A 149 -49.91 50.28 21.83
CA ARG A 149 -50.72 49.23 21.21
C ARG A 149 -50.57 47.90 21.94
N LYS A 150 -51.71 47.23 22.15
CA LYS A 150 -51.80 45.90 22.74
C LYS A 150 -51.95 44.85 21.63
N PHE A 151 -51.20 43.76 21.72
CA PHE A 151 -51.23 42.65 20.77
C PHE A 151 -51.36 41.33 21.51
N GLU A 152 -52.34 40.51 21.14
CA GLU A 152 -52.43 39.13 21.62
C GLU A 152 -51.25 38.31 21.09
N LYS A 153 -50.70 37.42 21.91
CA LYS A 153 -49.56 36.58 21.49
C LYS A 153 -49.92 35.68 20.32
N GLU A 154 -51.18 35.29 20.16
CA GLU A 154 -51.64 34.50 19.01
C GLU A 154 -51.50 35.23 17.67
N LEU A 155 -51.50 36.56 17.68
CA LEU A 155 -51.29 37.40 16.51
C LEU A 155 -49.80 37.62 16.21
N ILE A 156 -48.91 37.34 17.16
CA ILE A 156 -47.46 37.49 16.95
C ILE A 156 -46.95 36.34 16.08
N ALA A 157 -46.08 36.66 15.13
CA ALA A 157 -45.45 35.66 14.28
C ALA A 157 -44.73 34.60 15.13
N PRO A 158 -44.82 33.30 14.78
CA PRO A 158 -44.21 32.23 15.58
C PRO A 158 -42.71 32.39 15.84
N GLY A 159 -41.99 33.03 14.91
CA GLY A 159 -40.56 33.31 15.07
C GLY A 159 -40.24 34.33 16.15
N ASP A 160 -41.17 35.24 16.45
CA ASP A 160 -40.95 36.31 17.43
C ASP A 160 -41.47 35.95 18.83
N LEU A 161 -42.35 34.93 18.92
CA LEU A 161 -42.87 34.41 20.19
C LEU A 161 -41.77 33.88 21.13
N ALA A 162 -40.64 33.44 20.57
CA ALA A 162 -39.51 32.95 21.34
C ALA A 162 -38.83 34.03 22.21
N HIS A 163 -39.09 35.31 21.95
CA HIS A 163 -38.56 36.41 22.76
C HIS A 163 -39.42 36.75 23.99
N PHE A 164 -40.60 36.15 24.13
CA PHE A 164 -41.60 36.52 25.15
C PHE A 164 -42.03 35.35 26.06
N ASP A 165 -41.54 34.14 25.80
CA ASP A 165 -41.94 32.91 26.48
C ASP A 165 -40.72 32.01 26.65
N GLN A 166 -40.39 31.67 27.89
CA GLN A 166 -39.19 30.90 28.25
C GLN A 166 -39.19 29.48 27.67
N THR A 167 -40.36 28.85 27.53
CA THR A 167 -40.48 27.50 26.95
C THR A 167 -40.26 27.56 25.44
N LYS A 168 -40.87 28.56 24.77
CA LYS A 168 -40.67 28.78 23.33
C LYS A 168 -39.23 29.24 23.02
N HIS A 169 -38.63 30.05 23.90
CA HIS A 169 -37.23 30.45 23.85
C HIS A 169 -36.30 29.24 23.83
N ALA A 170 -36.39 28.37 24.84
CA ALA A 170 -35.52 27.20 24.94
C ALA A 170 -35.62 26.30 23.71
N LYS A 171 -36.84 26.10 23.19
CA LYS A 171 -37.09 25.33 21.96
C LYS A 171 -36.47 26.01 20.73
N ALA A 172 -36.68 27.32 20.55
CA ALA A 172 -36.16 28.06 19.40
C ALA A 172 -34.61 28.10 19.38
N VAL A 173 -33.99 28.35 20.54
CA VAL A 173 -32.53 28.31 20.70
C VAL A 173 -31.98 26.92 20.35
N ALA A 174 -32.60 25.85 20.87
CA ALA A 174 -32.18 24.49 20.57
C ALA A 174 -32.28 24.15 19.08
N VAL A 175 -33.40 24.51 18.43
CA VAL A 175 -33.61 24.28 16.99
C VAL A 175 -32.60 25.04 16.14
N GLU A 176 -32.38 26.32 16.43
CA GLU A 176 -31.41 27.14 15.67
C GLU A 176 -29.98 26.65 15.87
N ARG A 177 -29.61 26.33 17.10
CA ARG A 177 -28.31 25.72 17.41
C ARG A 177 -28.13 24.46 16.58
N GLN A 178 -29.05 23.50 16.67
CA GLN A 178 -28.97 22.25 15.92
C GLN A 178 -28.86 22.49 14.40
N ARG A 179 -29.66 23.42 13.85
CA ARG A 179 -29.60 23.79 12.43
C ARG A 179 -28.21 24.29 12.03
N ARG A 180 -27.64 25.23 12.78
CA ARG A 180 -26.32 25.81 12.50
C ARG A 180 -25.20 24.79 12.70
N GLU A 181 -25.27 23.98 13.76
CA GLU A 181 -24.32 22.90 14.00
C GLU A 181 -24.31 21.86 12.87
N ASN A 182 -25.49 21.52 12.34
CA ASN A 182 -25.62 20.63 11.19
C ASN A 182 -25.02 21.24 9.91
N MET A 183 -25.30 22.52 9.63
CA MET A 183 -24.69 23.23 8.50
C MET A 183 -23.16 23.24 8.61
N TYR A 184 -22.64 23.58 9.79
CA TYR A 184 -21.21 23.60 10.06
C TYR A 184 -20.57 22.21 9.90
N ARG A 185 -21.21 21.16 10.44
CA ARG A 185 -20.78 19.77 10.28
C ARG A 185 -20.76 19.35 8.81
N ASN A 186 -21.77 19.73 8.04
CA ASN A 186 -21.85 19.43 6.60
C ASN A 186 -20.71 20.11 5.85
N HIS A 187 -20.44 21.39 6.10
CA HIS A 187 -19.31 22.10 5.50
C HIS A 187 -17.97 21.48 5.88
N ARG A 188 -17.77 21.12 7.16
CA ARG A 188 -16.57 20.42 7.63
C ARG A 188 -16.39 19.08 6.93
N ASN A 189 -17.47 18.31 6.73
CA ASN A 189 -17.42 17.02 6.04
C ASN A 189 -17.08 17.15 4.56
N LEU A 190 -17.58 18.20 3.88
CA LEU A 190 -17.19 18.49 2.49
C LEU A 190 -15.71 18.88 2.40
N ALA A 191 -15.25 19.76 3.30
CA ALA A 191 -13.85 20.14 3.39
C ALA A 191 -12.93 18.93 3.66
N MET A 192 -13.36 18.00 4.52
CA MET A 192 -12.63 16.76 4.80
C MET A 192 -12.38 15.94 3.53
N LYS A 193 -13.38 15.83 2.64
CA LYS A 193 -13.21 15.10 1.36
C LYS A 193 -12.17 15.76 0.47
N VAL A 194 -12.14 17.10 0.43
CA VAL A 194 -11.17 17.87 -0.37
C VAL A 194 -9.75 17.71 0.21
N VAL A 195 -9.59 17.90 1.52
CA VAL A 195 -8.30 17.75 2.22
C VAL A 195 -7.79 16.31 2.10
N TYR A 196 -8.66 15.31 2.25
CA TYR A 196 -8.31 13.91 2.05
C TYR A 196 -7.74 13.67 0.65
N LYS A 197 -8.42 14.13 -0.42
CA LYS A 197 -7.94 13.97 -1.80
C LYS A 197 -6.57 14.62 -2.01
N LYS A 198 -6.36 15.80 -1.44
CA LYS A 198 -5.09 16.54 -1.50
C LYS A 198 -3.94 15.80 -0.79
N LEU A 199 -4.20 15.31 0.43
CA LEU A 199 -3.16 14.75 1.29
C LEU A 199 -2.89 13.26 1.05
N TYR A 200 -3.89 12.49 0.59
CA TYR A 200 -3.80 11.02 0.51
C TYR A 200 -2.53 10.58 -0.23
N ALA A 201 -2.38 10.92 -1.51
CA ALA A 201 -1.21 10.47 -2.28
C ALA A 201 0.11 11.03 -1.75
N THR A 202 0.09 12.25 -1.23
CA THR A 202 1.28 12.94 -0.72
C THR A 202 1.83 12.27 0.53
N VAL A 203 0.97 11.96 1.51
CA VAL A 203 1.37 11.28 2.74
C VAL A 203 1.90 9.89 2.42
N TRP A 204 1.19 9.09 1.62
CA TRP A 204 1.67 7.75 1.25
C TRP A 204 3.05 7.77 0.56
N LYS A 205 3.25 8.68 -0.40
CA LYS A 205 4.56 8.84 -1.07
C LYS A 205 5.66 9.26 -0.12
N ARG A 206 5.37 10.18 0.79
CA ARG A 206 6.31 10.67 1.82
C ARG A 206 6.72 9.55 2.77
N GLU A 207 5.78 8.69 3.16
CA GLU A 207 6.05 7.55 4.06
C GLU A 207 6.71 6.34 3.35
N GLY A 208 7.18 6.50 2.10
CA GLY A 208 7.95 5.48 1.39
C GLY A 208 7.13 4.49 0.57
N TYR A 209 5.89 4.83 0.22
CA TYR A 209 5.03 3.98 -0.62
C TYR A 209 4.91 4.51 -2.06
N VAL A 210 4.69 3.59 -2.99
CA VAL A 210 4.35 3.86 -4.39
C VAL A 210 3.03 3.18 -4.73
N LYS A 211 2.27 3.79 -5.64
CA LYS A 211 0.99 3.25 -6.07
C LYS A 211 1.23 2.37 -7.30
N ILE A 212 0.99 1.08 -7.16
CA ILE A 212 1.01 0.11 -8.27
C ILE A 212 -0.42 -0.34 -8.51
N ALA A 213 -0.90 -0.12 -9.73
CA ALA A 213 -2.32 -0.27 -10.08
C ALA A 213 -3.22 0.47 -9.06
N ASN A 214 -3.90 -0.29 -8.19
CA ASN A 214 -4.82 0.23 -7.18
C ASN A 214 -4.37 -0.03 -5.73
N GLN A 215 -3.16 -0.50 -5.52
CA GLN A 215 -2.62 -0.77 -4.19
C GLN A 215 -1.38 0.07 -3.90
N TRP A 216 -1.22 0.44 -2.63
CA TRP A 216 0.00 1.07 -2.15
C TRP A 216 0.95 0.00 -1.67
N GLU A 217 2.14 -0.01 -2.24
CA GLU A 217 3.23 -0.93 -1.91
C GLU A 217 4.45 -0.14 -1.46
N SER A 218 5.21 -0.70 -0.52
CA SER A 218 6.44 -0.05 -0.07
C SER A 218 7.43 -0.03 -1.23
N LYS A 219 8.15 1.08 -1.42
CA LYS A 219 9.22 1.19 -2.42
C LYS A 219 10.22 0.03 -2.31
N GLU A 220 10.54 -0.37 -1.08
CA GLU A 220 11.40 -1.53 -0.80
C GLU A 220 10.87 -2.83 -1.43
N SER A 221 9.63 -3.23 -1.14
CA SER A 221 9.01 -4.42 -1.75
C SER A 221 9.07 -4.37 -3.27
N VAL A 222 8.70 -3.24 -3.88
CA VAL A 222 8.70 -3.08 -5.34
C VAL A 222 10.11 -3.21 -5.91
N PHE A 223 11.09 -2.63 -5.22
CA PHE A 223 12.49 -2.74 -5.61
C PHE A 223 13.00 -4.18 -5.51
N ASN A 224 12.67 -4.89 -4.42
CA ASN A 224 13.06 -6.29 -4.22
C ASN A 224 12.42 -7.22 -5.26
N ASP A 225 11.16 -6.95 -5.65
CA ASP A 225 10.49 -7.69 -6.73
C ASP A 225 11.15 -7.42 -8.08
N ALA A 226 11.57 -6.18 -8.36
CA ALA A 226 12.30 -5.86 -9.58
C ALA A 226 13.70 -6.51 -9.60
N LEU A 227 14.40 -6.48 -8.46
CA LEU A 227 15.72 -7.08 -8.30
C LEU A 227 15.66 -8.60 -8.47
N SER A 228 14.70 -9.27 -7.84
CA SER A 228 14.52 -10.73 -7.95
C SER A 228 14.17 -11.18 -9.37
N LYS A 229 13.35 -10.42 -10.10
CA LYS A 229 13.07 -10.68 -11.52
C LYS A 229 14.33 -10.53 -12.38
N ALA A 230 15.04 -9.41 -12.25
CA ALA A 230 16.28 -9.18 -13.00
C ALA A 230 17.35 -10.24 -12.69
N LEU A 231 17.43 -10.68 -11.43
CA LEU A 231 18.33 -11.76 -11.02
C LEU A 231 17.93 -13.09 -11.64
N THR A 232 16.66 -13.47 -11.59
CA THR A 232 16.16 -14.71 -12.19
C THR A 232 16.44 -14.76 -13.70
N GLU A 233 16.11 -13.70 -14.43
CA GLU A 233 16.38 -13.59 -15.86
C GLU A 233 17.88 -13.73 -16.19
N LYS A 234 18.75 -13.09 -15.39
CA LYS A 234 20.20 -13.21 -15.57
C LYS A 234 20.73 -14.60 -15.24
N LEU A 235 20.21 -15.24 -14.20
CA LEU A 235 20.59 -16.61 -13.84
C LEU A 235 20.24 -17.58 -14.96
N GLU A 236 19.05 -17.47 -15.57
CA GLU A 236 18.63 -18.33 -16.69
C GLU A 236 19.56 -18.21 -17.91
N ILE A 237 19.96 -16.99 -18.26
CA ILE A 237 20.88 -16.73 -19.39
C ILE A 237 22.27 -17.30 -19.10
N LEU A 238 22.78 -17.11 -17.88
CA LEU A 238 24.16 -17.48 -17.53
C LEU A 238 24.33 -18.95 -17.17
N ARG A 239 23.27 -19.63 -16.73
CA ARG A 239 23.37 -21.01 -16.21
C ARG A 239 23.95 -21.98 -17.22
N SER A 240 23.57 -21.88 -18.50
CA SER A 240 24.10 -22.76 -19.55
C SER A 240 25.60 -22.49 -19.79
N GLU A 241 26.00 -21.23 -19.90
CA GLU A 241 27.39 -20.82 -20.12
C GLU A 241 28.31 -21.25 -18.95
N VAL A 242 27.86 -21.01 -17.71
CA VAL A 242 28.60 -21.38 -16.50
C VAL A 242 28.61 -22.89 -16.33
N GLY A 243 27.47 -23.55 -16.57
CA GLY A 243 27.35 -25.00 -16.54
C GLY A 243 28.37 -25.68 -17.44
N SER A 244 28.45 -25.26 -18.71
CA SER A 244 29.44 -25.78 -19.65
C SER A 244 30.87 -25.61 -19.14
N LYS A 245 31.22 -24.42 -18.63
CA LYS A 245 32.57 -24.16 -18.10
C LYS A 245 32.92 -24.99 -16.87
N VAL A 246 31.96 -25.26 -15.99
CA VAL A 246 32.17 -26.09 -14.81
C VAL A 246 32.31 -27.56 -15.21
N TYR A 247 31.46 -28.05 -16.13
CA TYR A 247 31.55 -29.41 -16.64
C TYR A 247 32.87 -29.65 -17.40
N GLU A 248 33.30 -28.73 -18.27
CA GLU A 248 34.59 -28.79 -18.97
C GLU A 248 35.76 -28.86 -17.98
N LYS A 249 35.76 -28.02 -16.93
CA LYS A 249 36.77 -28.08 -15.85
C LYS A 249 36.73 -29.39 -15.06
N GLY A 250 35.55 -30.00 -14.94
CA GLY A 250 35.35 -31.30 -14.31
C GLY A 250 35.73 -32.50 -15.17
N GLY A 251 36.24 -32.26 -16.39
CA GLY A 251 36.66 -33.32 -17.33
C GLY A 251 35.54 -33.86 -18.20
N PHE A 252 34.45 -33.11 -18.44
CA PHE A 252 33.36 -33.49 -19.34
C PHE A 252 33.39 -32.69 -20.65
N CYS A 253 33.01 -33.32 -21.76
CA CYS A 253 32.80 -32.66 -23.05
C CYS A 253 31.36 -32.85 -23.54
N MET A 254 30.85 -31.85 -24.27
CA MET A 254 29.54 -31.94 -24.91
C MET A 254 29.65 -32.73 -26.22
N ASN A 255 29.06 -33.91 -26.28
CA ASN A 255 28.88 -34.65 -27.51
C ASN A 255 27.76 -33.97 -28.34
N ARG A 256 28.15 -33.33 -29.45
CA ARG A 256 27.23 -32.54 -30.29
C ARG A 256 26.21 -33.40 -31.03
N ASP A 257 26.58 -34.63 -31.37
CA ASP A 257 25.72 -35.54 -32.13
C ASP A 257 24.61 -36.12 -31.25
N LEU A 258 24.91 -36.35 -29.97
CA LEU A 258 23.98 -36.92 -29.00
C LEU A 258 23.36 -35.89 -28.05
N GLN A 259 23.75 -34.62 -28.17
CA GLN A 259 23.36 -33.51 -27.29
C GLN A 259 23.47 -33.85 -25.80
N ARG A 260 24.54 -34.53 -25.40
CA ARG A 260 24.77 -34.95 -24.01
C ARG A 260 26.21 -34.74 -23.58
N TRP A 261 26.40 -34.51 -22.29
CA TRP A 261 27.72 -34.45 -21.66
C TRP A 261 28.27 -35.85 -21.45
N GLU A 262 29.53 -36.06 -21.79
CA GLU A 262 30.27 -37.30 -21.60
C GLU A 262 31.60 -36.99 -20.90
N ILE A 263 32.19 -37.97 -20.23
CA ILE A 263 33.55 -37.80 -19.69
C ILE A 263 34.48 -37.70 -20.90
N CYS A 264 35.30 -36.64 -20.94
CA CYS A 264 36.34 -36.53 -21.94
C CYS A 264 37.18 -37.81 -21.86
N GLU A 265 37.14 -38.64 -22.90
CA GLU A 265 38.24 -39.56 -23.16
C GLU A 265 39.45 -38.66 -23.42
N THR A 266 40.20 -38.33 -22.36
CA THR A 266 41.62 -38.08 -22.57
C THR A 266 42.10 -39.33 -23.26
N GLU A 267 42.51 -39.21 -24.53
CA GLU A 267 43.38 -40.17 -25.17
C GLU A 267 44.32 -40.66 -24.08
N GLU A 268 44.24 -41.96 -23.79
CA GLU A 268 45.23 -42.64 -22.96
C GLU A 268 46.56 -42.02 -23.37
N SER A 269 47.24 -41.36 -22.42
CA SER A 269 48.61 -41.00 -22.67
C SER A 269 49.29 -42.32 -22.98
N ASP A 270 49.54 -42.58 -24.26
CA ASP A 270 50.55 -43.49 -24.77
C ASP A 270 51.90 -42.92 -24.30
N LEU A 271 52.09 -42.89 -22.98
CA LEU A 271 53.39 -42.87 -22.37
C LEU A 271 53.98 -44.23 -22.76
N PRO A 272 55.10 -44.27 -23.50
CA PRO A 272 55.71 -45.52 -23.87
C PRO A 272 56.22 -46.18 -22.58
N GLU A 273 55.45 -47.11 -22.02
CA GLU A 273 55.88 -48.05 -20.97
C GLU A 273 57.16 -48.82 -21.38
N LYS A 274 57.51 -48.78 -22.67
CA LYS A 274 58.76 -49.31 -23.21
C LYS A 274 60.03 -48.54 -22.84
N ASP A 275 59.96 -47.27 -22.40
CA ASP A 275 61.18 -46.48 -22.11
C ASP A 275 61.60 -46.44 -20.63
N LEU A 276 60.73 -46.88 -19.71
CA LEU A 276 61.09 -47.00 -18.29
C LEU A 276 61.73 -48.36 -17.96
N LYS A 277 61.32 -49.45 -18.63
CA LYS A 277 61.95 -50.76 -18.43
C LYS A 277 63.37 -50.84 -19.01
N SER A 278 63.64 -50.18 -20.14
CA SER A 278 64.99 -50.12 -20.73
C SER A 278 65.96 -49.34 -19.84
N LYS A 279 65.57 -48.14 -19.38
CA LYS A 279 66.39 -47.32 -18.46
C LYS A 279 66.59 -47.96 -17.09
N PHE A 280 65.63 -48.71 -16.58
CA PHE A 280 65.80 -49.43 -15.30
C PHE A 280 66.74 -50.65 -15.44
N LEU A 281 66.78 -51.29 -16.61
CA LEU A 281 67.72 -52.38 -16.89
C LEU A 281 69.14 -51.91 -17.20
N GLU A 282 69.33 -50.71 -17.77
CA GLU A 282 70.66 -50.09 -17.90
C GLU A 282 71.23 -49.64 -16.55
N LEU A 283 70.40 -49.08 -15.66
CA LEU A 283 70.82 -48.68 -14.30
C LEU A 283 71.21 -49.86 -13.39
N LEU A 284 70.81 -51.08 -13.72
CA LEU A 284 71.18 -52.30 -13.00
C LEU A 284 72.45 -52.97 -13.53
N LYS A 285 72.99 -52.54 -14.68
CA LYS A 285 74.24 -53.09 -15.24
C LYS A 285 75.51 -52.34 -14.82
N ASP A 286 75.38 -51.16 -14.21
CA ASP A 286 76.51 -50.36 -13.70
C ASP A 286 76.80 -50.58 -12.20
N LYS A 287 76.27 -51.65 -11.61
CA LYS A 287 76.63 -52.13 -10.28
C LYS A 287 76.95 -53.62 -10.31
N ASP A 288 78.07 -53.95 -10.96
CA ASP A 288 79.05 -54.95 -10.54
C ASP A 288 80.25 -54.95 -11.51
#